data_AF-A0A9P6N3X3-F1
#
_entry.id   AF-A0A9P6N3X3-F1
#
_cell.length_a   1.000
_cell.length_b   1.000
_cell.length_c   1.000
_cell.angle_alpha   90.00
_cell.angle_beta   90.00
_cell.angle_gamma   90.00
#
_symmetry.space_group_name_H-M   'P 1'
#
loop_
_entity.id
_entity.type
_entity.pdbx_description
1 polymer ?
#
loop_
_entity_poly.entity_id
_entity_poly.type
_entity_poly.pdbx_seq_one_letter_code
_entity_poly.pdbx_strand_id
1 'polypeptide(L)'
;MYISPKAKSSPRATKTFDLMSKVQEFLQSKKKVFLLLGESGAGKSTFNRALEINMWEKYDKEETRIPLFIHLPLIENPERNLIDKQLQRLDFTEIQIKELKEHHKFILICDGYDEIQQTKNVYETNRLNKPGEWEVQITSSASES
;
A
#
# COMPACT_ATOMS: atom_id res chain seq x y z
N MET A 1 -20.89 -4.43 9.15
CA MET A 1 -19.96 -5.49 9.60
C MET A 1 -19.02 -5.80 8.44
N TYR A 2 -17.71 -5.62 8.62
CA TYR A 2 -16.70 -6.04 7.64
C TYR A 2 -16.28 -7.48 7.96
N ILE A 3 -16.10 -8.30 6.92
CA ILE A 3 -15.61 -9.68 7.05
C ILE A 3 -14.35 -9.79 6.20
N SER A 4 -13.24 -10.13 6.85
CA SER A 4 -11.95 -10.31 6.16
C SER A 4 -12.05 -11.46 5.14
N PRO A 5 -11.59 -11.26 3.91
CA PRO A 5 -11.63 -12.28 2.88
C PRO A 5 -10.62 -13.40 3.18
N LYS A 6 -10.96 -14.61 2.72
CA LYS A 6 -10.00 -15.71 2.68
C LYS A 6 -9.15 -15.61 1.44
N ALA A 7 -7.84 -15.81 1.59
CA ALA A 7 -6.87 -15.75 0.50
C ALA A 7 -6.06 -17.05 0.41
N LYS A 8 -5.34 -17.21 -0.71
CA LYS A 8 -4.43 -18.30 -1.00
C LYS A 8 -3.04 -17.73 -1.30
N SER A 9 -1.99 -18.52 -1.09
CA SER A 9 -0.62 -18.06 -1.35
C SER A 9 -0.27 -18.07 -2.85
N SER A 10 -1.02 -18.83 -3.64
CA SER A 10 -0.93 -18.91 -5.09
C SER A 10 -2.22 -19.49 -5.66
N PRO A 11 -2.46 -19.38 -6.98
CA PRO A 11 -3.72 -19.81 -7.59
C PRO A 11 -3.95 -21.33 -7.44
N ARG A 12 -2.86 -22.10 -7.39
CA ARG A 12 -2.86 -23.56 -7.24
C ARG A 12 -2.95 -24.02 -5.78
N ALA A 13 -2.86 -23.11 -4.80
CA ALA A 13 -2.89 -23.51 -3.40
C ALA A 13 -4.29 -23.99 -2.99
N THR A 14 -4.34 -25.04 -2.17
CA THR A 14 -5.58 -25.59 -1.63
C THR A 14 -5.92 -25.02 -0.26
N LYS A 15 -4.91 -24.63 0.51
CA LYS A 15 -5.09 -24.01 1.84
C LYS A 15 -5.45 -22.54 1.68
N THR A 16 -6.48 -22.13 2.41
CA THR A 16 -6.86 -20.72 2.56
C THR A 16 -6.42 -20.20 3.92
N PHE A 17 -6.21 -18.89 4.01
CA PHE A 17 -5.91 -18.17 5.24
C PHE A 17 -6.68 -16.86 5.31
N ASP A 18 -6.79 -16.31 6.51
CA ASP A 18 -7.32 -14.96 6.72
C ASP A 18 -6.35 -13.91 6.16
N LEU A 19 -6.83 -13.08 5.23
CA LEU A 19 -5.96 -12.12 4.54
C LEU A 19 -5.43 -11.03 5.47
N MET A 20 -6.26 -10.51 6.38
CA MET A 20 -5.87 -9.47 7.33
C MET A 20 -4.70 -9.93 8.21
N SER A 21 -4.80 -11.13 8.78
CA SER A 21 -3.75 -11.75 9.60
C SER A 21 -2.46 -11.89 8.80
N LYS A 22 -2.54 -12.32 7.53
CA LYS A 22 -1.37 -12.49 6.67
C LYS A 22 -0.69 -11.16 6.33
N VAL A 23 -1.47 -10.10 6.11
CA VAL A 23 -0.93 -8.75 5.89
C VAL A 23 -0.27 -8.23 7.16
N GLN A 24 -0.85 -8.46 8.34
CA GLN A 24 -0.23 -8.08 9.62
C GLN A 24 1.12 -8.79 9.84
N GLU A 25 1.21 -10.09 9.57
CA GLU A 25 2.49 -10.83 9.59
C GLU A 25 3.52 -10.20 8.63
N PHE A 26 3.08 -9.80 7.43
CA PHE A 26 3.96 -9.12 6.47
C PHE A 26 4.47 -7.78 7.01
N LEU A 27 3.60 -6.96 7.62
CA LEU A 27 3.95 -5.66 8.19
C LEU A 27 4.93 -5.74 9.37
N GLN A 28 4.96 -6.87 10.06
CA GLN A 28 5.94 -7.16 11.11
C GLN A 28 7.26 -7.73 10.56
N SER A 29 7.30 -8.10 9.28
CA SER A 29 8.47 -8.70 8.65
C SER A 29 9.42 -7.65 8.03
N LYS A 30 10.59 -8.11 7.56
CA LYS A 30 11.53 -7.29 6.78
C LYS A 30 11.13 -7.15 5.30
N LYS A 31 10.09 -7.85 4.85
CA LYS A 31 9.64 -7.80 3.45
C LYS A 31 9.09 -6.40 3.14
N LYS A 32 9.33 -5.95 1.91
CA LYS A 32 8.97 -4.59 1.49
C LYS A 32 7.69 -4.52 0.67
N VAL A 33 7.37 -5.58 -0.08
CA VAL A 33 6.22 -5.62 -1.00
C VAL A 33 5.34 -6.82 -0.69
N PHE A 34 4.03 -6.58 -0.63
CA PHE A 34 2.97 -7.59 -0.60
C PHE A 34 2.04 -7.35 -1.79
N LEU A 35 1.91 -8.35 -2.66
CA LEU A 35 1.04 -8.28 -3.83
C LEU A 35 -0.25 -9.07 -3.57
N LEU A 36 -1.39 -8.39 -3.66
CA LEU A 36 -2.73 -8.96 -3.52
C LEU A 36 -3.35 -9.12 -4.92
N LEU A 37 -3.44 -10.37 -5.37
CA LEU A 37 -4.09 -10.73 -6.62
C LEU A 37 -5.49 -11.28 -6.36
N GLY A 38 -6.38 -11.06 -7.30
CA GLY A 38 -7.70 -11.68 -7.32
C GLY A 38 -8.54 -11.14 -8.46
N GLU A 39 -9.66 -11.79 -8.77
CA GLU A 39 -10.56 -11.39 -9.84
C GLU A 39 -11.12 -9.97 -9.63
N SER A 40 -11.62 -9.36 -10.72
CA SER A 40 -12.41 -8.14 -10.62
C SER A 40 -13.64 -8.38 -9.74
N GLY A 41 -13.96 -7.44 -8.85
CA GLY A 41 -15.06 -7.61 -7.89
C GLY A 41 -14.77 -8.52 -6.68
N ALA A 42 -13.57 -9.12 -6.57
CA ALA A 42 -13.20 -9.98 -5.43
C ALA A 42 -13.07 -9.25 -4.07
N GLY A 43 -13.33 -7.94 -4.02
CA GLY A 43 -13.30 -7.14 -2.79
C GLY A 43 -11.92 -6.60 -2.39
N LYS A 44 -10.95 -6.56 -3.31
CA LYS A 44 -9.58 -6.06 -3.05
C LYS A 44 -9.57 -4.60 -2.55
N SER A 45 -10.28 -3.69 -3.23
CA SER A 45 -10.40 -2.29 -2.82
C SER A 45 -11.07 -2.15 -1.46
N THR A 46 -12.12 -2.94 -1.20
CA THR A 46 -12.80 -3.00 0.11
C THR A 46 -11.86 -3.46 1.21
N PHE A 47 -11.04 -4.49 0.95
CA PHE A 47 -10.00 -4.95 1.88
C PHE A 47 -8.98 -3.85 2.15
N ASN A 48 -8.47 -3.18 1.12
CA ASN A 48 -7.49 -2.11 1.25
C ASN A 48 -8.01 -0.95 2.12
N ARG A 49 -9.28 -0.56 1.97
CA ARG A 49 -9.92 0.45 2.83
C ARG A 49 -10.10 -0.03 4.28
N ALA A 50 -10.52 -1.27 4.47
CA ALA A 50 -10.63 -1.84 5.81
C ALA A 50 -9.27 -1.94 6.52
N LEU A 51 -8.21 -2.27 5.77
CA LEU A 51 -6.83 -2.27 6.27
C LEU A 51 -6.41 -0.87 6.70
N GLU A 52 -6.61 0.15 5.86
CA GLU A 52 -6.32 1.56 6.19
C GLU A 52 -7.01 1.99 7.50
N ILE A 53 -8.32 1.74 7.62
CA ILE A 53 -9.09 2.07 8.84
C ILE A 53 -8.52 1.35 10.06
N ASN A 54 -8.28 0.03 9.95
CA ASN A 54 -7.76 -0.75 11.09
C ASN A 54 -6.38 -0.26 11.56
N MET A 55 -5.56 0.24 10.63
CA MET A 55 -4.25 0.78 10.95
C MET A 55 -4.35 2.14 11.63
N TRP A 56 -5.24 3.02 11.18
CA TRP A 56 -5.51 4.29 11.84
C TRP A 56 -6.09 4.11 13.25
N GLU A 57 -6.99 3.15 13.45
CA GLU A 57 -7.57 2.84 14.77
C GLU A 57 -6.52 2.39 15.79
N LYS A 58 -5.44 1.76 15.33
CA LYS A 58 -4.33 1.26 16.15
C LYS A 58 -3.10 2.17 16.12
N TYR A 59 -3.19 3.31 15.44
CA TYR A 59 -2.06 4.19 15.22
C TYR A 59 -1.59 4.79 16.54
N ASP A 60 -0.32 4.58 16.86
CA ASP A 60 0.38 5.19 17.97
C ASP A 60 1.56 5.99 17.42
N LYS A 61 1.65 7.27 17.82
CA LYS A 61 2.58 8.26 17.26
C LYS A 61 4.04 7.87 17.42
N GLU A 62 4.37 7.08 18.43
CA GLU A 62 5.77 6.80 18.80
C GLU A 62 6.38 5.59 18.06
N GLU A 63 5.57 4.61 17.64
CA GLU A 63 6.11 3.34 17.11
C GLU A 63 5.49 2.87 15.79
N THR A 64 4.48 3.56 15.25
CA THR A 64 3.74 3.05 14.09
C THR A 64 4.06 3.80 12.79
N ARG A 65 4.12 3.03 11.70
CA ARG A 65 4.26 3.57 10.34
C ARG A 65 2.91 4.19 9.94
N ILE A 66 2.96 5.34 9.27
CA ILE A 66 1.78 6.07 8.83
C ILE A 66 1.14 5.31 7.65
N PRO A 67 -0.12 4.84 7.76
CA PRO A 67 -0.81 4.26 6.61
C PRO A 67 -1.19 5.36 5.61
N LEU A 68 -0.90 5.11 4.33
CA LEU A 68 -1.27 6.02 3.23
C LEU A 68 -1.91 5.21 2.11
N PHE A 69 -3.22 5.36 1.96
CA PHE A 69 -3.95 4.79 0.82
C PHE A 69 -3.71 5.62 -0.45
N ILE A 70 -3.46 4.91 -1.55
CA ILE A 70 -3.20 5.48 -2.87
C ILE A 70 -4.04 4.72 -3.90
N HIS A 71 -5.06 5.37 -4.46
CA HIS A 71 -5.71 4.84 -5.66
C HIS A 71 -4.88 5.26 -6.87
N LEU A 72 -4.08 4.33 -7.40
CA LEU A 72 -3.07 4.59 -8.43
C LEU A 72 -3.64 5.26 -9.70
N PRO A 73 -4.84 4.93 -10.19
CA PRO A 73 -5.44 5.60 -11.35
C PRO A 73 -5.67 7.11 -11.19
N LEU A 74 -5.76 7.62 -9.95
CA LEU A 74 -5.93 9.05 -9.69
C LEU A 74 -4.61 9.82 -9.62
N ILE A 75 -3.47 9.13 -9.68
CA ILE A 75 -2.16 9.75 -9.65
C ILE A 75 -1.63 9.87 -11.06
N GLU A 76 -1.50 11.10 -11.53
CA GLU A 76 -0.83 11.37 -12.79
C GLU A 76 0.65 10.97 -12.69
N ASN A 77 1.16 10.21 -13.67
CA ASN A 77 2.55 9.74 -13.73
C ASN A 77 3.03 9.10 -12.40
N PRO A 78 2.42 7.97 -11.96
CA PRO A 78 2.70 7.38 -10.65
C PRO A 78 4.12 6.81 -10.51
N GLU A 79 4.91 6.78 -11.59
CA GLU A 79 6.32 6.41 -11.57
C GLU A 79 7.25 7.51 -11.02
N ARG A 80 6.70 8.69 -10.69
CA ARG A 80 7.46 9.81 -10.12
C ARG A 80 6.71 10.44 -8.96
N ASN A 81 7.41 10.61 -7.84
CA ASN A 81 6.95 11.34 -6.65
C ASN A 81 5.58 10.86 -6.15
N LEU A 82 5.35 9.54 -6.17
CA LEU A 82 4.04 8.93 -5.86
C LEU A 82 3.49 9.38 -4.50
N ILE A 83 4.32 9.34 -3.46
CA ILE A 83 3.92 9.69 -2.09
C ILE A 83 3.68 11.19 -1.98
N ASP A 84 4.59 12.02 -2.50
CA ASP A 84 4.48 13.48 -2.50
C ASP A 84 3.19 13.93 -3.19
N LYS A 85 2.88 13.38 -4.37
CA LYS A 85 1.64 13.67 -5.10
C LYS A 85 0.41 13.27 -4.30
N GLN A 86 0.42 12.11 -3.64
CA GLN A 86 -0.71 11.73 -2.80
C GLN A 86 -0.86 12.67 -1.59
N LEU A 87 0.22 13.04 -0.92
CA LEU A 87 0.19 13.96 0.21
C LEU A 87 -0.28 15.36 -0.22
N GLN A 88 0.15 15.85 -1.38
CA GLN A 88 -0.35 17.10 -1.97
C GLN A 88 -1.86 17.05 -2.25
N ARG A 89 -2.39 15.90 -2.72
CA ARG A 89 -3.84 15.69 -2.88
C ARG A 89 -4.60 15.65 -1.56
N LEU A 90 -3.89 15.45 -0.44
CA LEU A 90 -4.41 15.54 0.92
C LEU A 90 -4.10 16.93 1.55
N ASP A 91 -3.78 17.93 0.73
CA ASP A 91 -3.50 19.32 1.11
C ASP A 91 -2.26 19.53 1.99
N PHE A 92 -1.31 18.58 1.99
CA PHE A 92 -0.01 18.78 2.66
C PHE A 92 0.88 19.71 1.83
N THR A 93 1.49 20.67 2.52
CA THR A 93 2.49 21.59 1.95
C THR A 93 3.83 20.89 1.71
N GLU A 94 4.66 21.45 0.83
CA GLU A 94 6.01 20.91 0.56
C GLU A 94 6.88 20.82 1.82
N ILE A 95 6.74 21.77 2.75
CA ILE A 95 7.47 21.79 4.02
C ILE A 95 7.04 20.59 4.87
N GLN A 96 5.73 20.37 5.03
CA GLN A 96 5.21 19.23 5.79
C GLN A 96 5.59 17.89 5.14
N ILE A 97 5.57 17.80 3.82
CA ILE A 97 5.99 16.59 3.09
C ILE A 97 7.47 16.29 3.35
N LYS A 98 8.32 17.31 3.34
CA LYS A 98 9.74 17.16 3.67
C LYS A 98 9.94 16.67 5.11
N GLU A 99 9.25 17.26 6.08
CA GLU A 99 9.28 16.82 7.48
C GLU A 99 8.82 15.36 7.62
N LEU A 100 7.74 14.98 6.94
CA LEU A 100 7.24 13.60 6.92
C LEU A 100 8.28 12.64 6.32
N LYS A 101 8.98 13.03 5.26
CA LYS A 101 10.02 12.20 4.63
C LYS A 101 11.23 11.97 5.53
N GLU A 102 11.62 12.99 6.30
CA GLU A 102 12.79 12.94 7.16
C GLU A 102 12.54 12.19 8.48
N HIS A 103 11.31 12.23 9.00
CA HIS A 103 11.02 11.76 10.35
C HIS A 103 10.05 10.57 10.44
N HIS A 104 9.35 10.24 9.35
CA HIS A 104 8.30 9.22 9.39
C HIS A 104 8.49 8.13 8.34
N LYS A 105 7.94 6.96 8.66
CA LYS A 105 7.90 5.77 7.80
C LYS A 105 6.46 5.51 7.41
N PHE A 106 6.25 5.02 6.20
CA PHE A 106 4.90 4.80 5.67
C PHE A 106 4.60 3.34 5.39
N ILE A 107 3.31 3.01 5.44
CA ILE A 107 2.76 1.80 4.82
C ILE A 107 1.86 2.26 3.68
N LEU A 108 2.29 1.99 2.45
CA LEU A 108 1.54 2.34 1.26
C LEU A 108 0.51 1.26 0.96
N ILE A 109 -0.75 1.66 0.84
CA ILE A 109 -1.85 0.79 0.44
C ILE A 109 -2.27 1.21 -0.97
N CYS A 110 -1.66 0.59 -1.96
CA CYS A 110 -1.86 0.91 -3.37
C CYS A 110 -3.00 0.07 -3.97
N ASP A 111 -3.97 0.74 -4.58
CA ASP A 111 -5.14 0.11 -5.19
C ASP A 111 -5.25 0.43 -6.68
N GLY A 112 -5.58 -0.59 -7.48
CA GLY A 112 -5.75 -0.45 -8.94
C GLY A 112 -4.43 -0.44 -9.72
N TYR A 113 -3.49 -1.32 -9.39
CA TYR A 113 -2.20 -1.38 -10.10
C TYR A 113 -2.33 -1.84 -11.56
N ASP A 114 -3.28 -2.73 -11.85
CA ASP A 114 -3.58 -3.19 -13.22
C ASP A 114 -4.32 -2.14 -14.06
N GLU A 115 -4.89 -1.13 -13.43
CA GLU A 115 -5.64 -0.05 -14.11
C GLU A 115 -4.72 1.06 -14.63
N ILE A 116 -3.45 1.10 -14.19
CA ILE A 116 -2.46 2.02 -14.74
C ILE A 116 -1.72 1.35 -15.92
N GLN A 117 -1.62 2.05 -17.04
CA GLN A 117 -0.89 1.58 -18.23
C GLN A 117 0.64 1.72 -18.05
N GLN A 118 1.18 1.19 -16.95
CA GLN A 118 2.61 1.25 -16.66
C GLN A 118 3.33 -0.04 -17.04
N THR A 119 4.50 0.14 -17.66
CA THR A 119 5.44 -0.94 -18.00
C THR A 119 6.56 -1.11 -16.97
N LYS A 120 6.58 -0.28 -15.92
CA LYS A 120 7.68 -0.20 -14.94
C LYS A 120 7.15 -0.27 -13.52
N ASN A 121 7.94 -0.89 -12.64
CA ASN A 121 7.61 -1.10 -11.25
C ASN A 121 7.61 0.22 -10.46
N VAL A 122 6.44 0.63 -9.93
CA VAL A 122 6.27 1.85 -9.12
C VAL A 122 7.23 1.92 -7.93
N TYR A 123 7.60 0.79 -7.35
CA TYR A 123 8.54 0.73 -6.23
C TYR A 123 9.94 1.18 -6.66
N GLU A 124 10.39 0.71 -7.81
CA GLU A 124 11.74 0.99 -8.33
C GLU A 124 11.84 2.39 -8.92
N THR A 125 10.83 2.81 -9.68
CA THR A 125 10.83 4.11 -10.34
C THR A 125 10.76 5.27 -9.34
N ASN A 126 10.05 5.09 -8.23
CA ASN A 126 10.04 6.04 -7.11
C ASN A 126 11.22 5.87 -6.14
N ARG A 127 12.17 4.97 -6.43
CA ARG A 127 13.38 4.74 -5.61
C ARG A 127 13.08 4.48 -4.13
N LEU A 128 11.98 3.79 -3.84
CA LEU A 128 11.53 3.57 -2.47
C LEU A 128 12.56 2.76 -1.67
N ASN A 129 12.76 3.12 -0.40
CA ASN A 129 13.78 2.58 0.50
C ASN A 129 15.23 2.73 0.02
N LYS A 130 15.55 3.72 -0.81
CA LYS A 130 16.94 4.12 -1.13
C LYS A 130 17.40 5.24 -0.18
N PRO A 131 18.73 5.46 -0.02
CA PRO A 131 19.24 6.54 0.82
C PRO A 131 18.68 7.91 0.39
N GLY A 132 18.11 8.65 1.34
CA GLY A 132 17.47 9.97 1.09
C GLY A 132 16.06 9.90 0.49
N GLU A 133 15.51 8.70 0.30
CA GLU A 133 14.16 8.48 -0.23
C GLU A 133 13.22 7.91 0.83
N TRP A 134 11.92 7.87 0.52
CA TRP A 134 10.88 7.41 1.44
C TRP A 134 11.12 5.97 1.94
N GLU A 135 11.08 5.78 3.26
CA GLU A 135 11.12 4.46 3.89
C GLU A 135 9.71 3.88 4.02
N VAL A 136 9.44 2.77 3.31
CA VAL A 136 8.08 2.22 3.20
C VAL A 136 8.03 0.68 3.21
N GLN A 137 6.87 0.15 3.61
CA GLN A 137 6.35 -1.13 3.12
C GLN A 137 5.13 -0.85 2.22
N ILE A 138 4.90 -1.69 1.21
CA ILE A 138 3.81 -1.53 0.25
C ILE A 138 2.95 -2.79 0.20
N THR A 139 1.64 -2.60 0.30
CA THR A 139 0.62 -3.56 -0.11
C THR A 139 -0.01 -3.06 -1.41
N SER A 140 0.07 -3.83 -2.49
CA SER A 140 -0.47 -3.44 -3.79
C SER A 140 -1.51 -4.46 -4.25
N SER A 141 -2.69 -4.01 -4.68
CA SER A 141 -3.71 -4.87 -5.29
C SER A 141 -3.66 -4.78 -6.83
N ALA A 142 -3.87 -5.92 -7.48
CA ALA A 142 -4.04 -6.00 -8.93
C ALA A 142 -5.03 -7.11 -9.29
N SER A 143 -5.65 -7.01 -10.46
CA SER A 143 -6.47 -8.11 -10.98
C SER A 143 -5.61 -9.29 -11.44
N GLU A 144 -6.11 -10.49 -11.19
CA GLU A 144 -5.54 -11.73 -11.72
C GLU A 144 -6.04 -11.92 -13.17
N SER A 145 -5.12 -12.10 -14.11
CA SER A 145 -5.38 -12.32 -15.55
C SER A 145 -5.44 -13.80 -15.91
#